data_AF-F1LCE8-F1
#
_entry.id   AF-F1LCE8-F1
#
_cell.length_a   1.000
_cell.length_b   1.000
_cell.length_c   1.000
_cell.angle_alpha   90.00
_cell.angle_beta   90.00
_cell.angle_gamma   90.00
#
_symmetry.space_group_name_H-M   'P 1'
#
loop_
_entity.id
_entity.type
_entity.pdbx_description
1 polymer ?
#
loop_
_entity_poly.entity_id
_entity_poly.type
_entity_poly.pdbx_seq_one_letter_code
_entity_poly.pdbx_strand_id
1 'polypeptide(L)'
;MTNAVDGRDQFRWTHMMSRCQAVAAERSYSISEYPTEYCVGRSVDKEDLNTYGICLPQPCHNDRYRLLEEWISLVRNSSHTKEAETVICQRSRKEKEWYEMWLPLLDFCITFTFILIVGLATAYDMARGGAMAECGQSSTIKQIFLAYSLKKNGKKLTALPKDANATITCMFGIRFFSIAWVIAGHSFVMAQGFLGNVTSYQIHGSQFANQWMSNGTVCVDTFFLLGAILTSFIFFRGYAFRDRNISWRSFKFWTMFVVQRALRLWPAYIMAISNLSMRWAFTLTSEPWPSFDTFKHCSKD
;
A
#
# COMPACT_ATOMS: atom_id res chain seq x y z
N MET A 1 1.23 -2.47 -6.39
CA MET A 1 1.62 -1.15 -5.84
C MET A 1 2.83 -0.55 -6.56
N THR A 2 3.01 -0.88 -7.84
CA THR A 2 4.01 -0.29 -8.75
C THR A 2 3.30 0.20 -10.00
N ASN A 3 2.15 0.86 -9.82
CA ASN A 3 1.63 1.68 -10.91
C ASN A 3 2.45 2.95 -10.80
N ALA A 4 3.28 3.14 -11.82
CA ALA A 4 3.97 4.38 -12.09
C ALA A 4 3.00 5.55 -11.90
N VAL A 5 3.54 6.72 -11.57
CA VAL A 5 2.82 7.99 -11.59
C VAL A 5 2.25 8.18 -13.00
N ASP A 6 1.06 7.64 -13.25
CA ASP A 6 0.39 7.66 -14.53
C ASP A 6 -0.40 8.97 -14.61
N GLY A 7 0.20 9.93 -15.32
CA GLY A 7 -0.36 11.24 -15.57
C GLY A 7 0.13 12.34 -14.61
N ARG A 8 0.74 13.38 -15.19
CA ARG A 8 1.13 14.64 -14.52
C ARG A 8 -0.02 15.28 -13.73
N ASP A 9 -1.26 14.94 -14.07
CA ASP A 9 -2.50 15.52 -13.55
C ASP A 9 -3.31 14.63 -12.58
N GLN A 10 -2.93 13.36 -12.35
CA GLN A 10 -3.72 12.45 -11.48
C GLN A 10 -3.94 13.03 -10.07
N PHE A 11 -2.90 13.64 -9.49
CA PHE A 11 -3.00 14.29 -8.19
C PHE A 11 -3.91 15.53 -8.20
N ARG A 12 -3.95 16.27 -9.31
CA ARG A 12 -4.86 17.42 -9.48
C ARG A 12 -6.31 16.95 -9.50
N TRP A 13 -6.59 15.88 -10.21
CA TRP A 13 -7.92 15.28 -10.26
C TRP A 13 -8.36 14.70 -8.92
N THR A 14 -7.46 14.01 -8.22
CA THR A 14 -7.70 13.50 -6.86
C THR A 14 -8.00 14.63 -5.88
N HIS A 15 -7.26 15.75 -5.99
CA HIS A 15 -7.51 16.94 -5.18
C HIS A 15 -8.88 17.56 -5.48
N MET A 16 -9.25 17.74 -6.76
CA MET A 16 -10.56 18.28 -7.14
C MET A 16 -11.71 17.37 -6.70
N MET A 17 -11.55 16.05 -6.84
CA MET A 17 -12.49 15.07 -6.29
C MET A 17 -12.64 15.24 -4.79
N SER A 18 -11.54 15.34 -4.04
CA SER A 18 -11.59 15.51 -2.59
C SER A 18 -12.34 16.79 -2.18
N ARG A 19 -12.20 17.87 -2.95
CA ARG A 19 -12.96 19.11 -2.74
C ARG A 19 -14.44 18.92 -3.02
N CYS A 20 -14.80 18.24 -4.10
CA CYS A 20 -16.19 17.92 -4.42
C CYS A 20 -16.85 17.06 -3.33
N GLN A 21 -16.15 16.03 -2.85
CA GLN A 21 -16.62 15.17 -1.77
C GLN A 21 -16.74 15.92 -0.44
N ALA A 22 -15.85 16.89 -0.18
CA ALA A 22 -15.91 17.72 1.02
C ALA A 22 -17.16 18.62 1.06
N VAL A 23 -17.72 19.01 -0.10
CA VAL A 23 -18.99 19.79 -0.17
C VAL A 23 -20.16 19.00 0.39
N ALA A 24 -20.20 17.68 0.17
CA ALA A 24 -21.23 16.83 0.75
C ALA A 24 -21.13 16.74 2.28
N ALA A 25 -20.01 17.11 2.90
CA ALA A 25 -19.82 17.05 4.36
C ALA A 25 -20.11 15.68 4.99
N GLU A 26 -19.92 14.59 4.22
CA GLU A 26 -20.09 13.21 4.69
C GLU A 26 -19.17 12.90 5.88
N ARG A 27 -19.71 12.23 6.92
CA ARG A 27 -18.93 11.74 8.06
C ARG A 27 -19.12 10.24 8.24
N SER A 28 -18.25 9.61 9.02
CA SER A 28 -18.39 8.19 9.39
C SER A 28 -19.68 7.87 10.15
N TYR A 29 -20.27 8.86 10.83
CA TYR A 29 -21.46 8.70 11.66
C TYR A 29 -22.70 9.48 11.16
N SER A 30 -22.57 10.30 10.11
CA SER A 30 -23.68 11.09 9.57
C SER A 30 -23.67 11.09 8.05
N ILE A 31 -24.84 10.78 7.47
CA ILE A 31 -25.09 10.80 6.03
C ILE A 31 -25.44 12.24 5.62
N SER A 32 -24.91 12.70 4.49
CA SER A 32 -25.24 14.01 3.95
C SER A 32 -26.69 14.09 3.48
N GLU A 33 -27.32 15.25 3.69
CA GLU A 33 -28.58 15.60 3.04
C GLU A 33 -28.37 15.94 1.55
N TYR A 34 -27.17 16.39 1.18
CA TYR A 34 -26.79 16.79 -0.17
C TYR A 34 -25.55 16.04 -0.65
N PRO A 35 -25.67 14.72 -0.91
CA PRO A 35 -24.54 13.93 -1.33
C PRO A 35 -24.10 14.33 -2.75
N THR A 36 -22.79 14.38 -2.96
CA THR A 36 -22.17 14.73 -4.24
C THR A 36 -21.46 13.54 -4.88
N GLU A 37 -21.18 13.64 -6.16
CA GLU A 37 -20.30 12.77 -6.92
C GLU A 37 -19.41 13.58 -7.85
N TYR A 38 -18.16 13.12 -8.01
CA TYR A 38 -17.21 13.74 -8.90
C TYR A 38 -17.11 12.94 -10.20
N CYS A 39 -17.54 13.53 -11.31
CA CYS A 39 -17.59 12.89 -12.61
C CYS A 39 -16.44 13.37 -13.49
N VAL A 40 -15.80 12.44 -14.19
CA VAL A 40 -14.73 12.71 -15.15
C VAL A 40 -15.08 12.03 -16.45
N GLY A 41 -14.90 12.74 -17.55
CA GLY A 41 -15.06 12.19 -18.88
C GLY A 41 -14.18 12.86 -19.91
N ARG A 42 -14.17 12.28 -21.10
CA ARG A 42 -13.28 12.66 -22.19
C ARG A 42 -14.10 13.13 -23.39
N SER A 43 -13.62 14.19 -24.04
CA SER A 43 -14.19 14.63 -25.32
C SER A 43 -13.64 13.77 -26.47
N VAL A 44 -14.51 13.35 -27.39
CA VAL A 44 -14.15 12.60 -28.60
C VAL A 44 -13.67 13.55 -29.69
N ASP A 45 -12.60 14.29 -29.45
CA ASP A 45 -11.87 14.98 -30.51
C ASP A 45 -10.64 14.17 -30.89
N LYS A 46 -10.52 13.81 -32.17
CA LYS A 46 -9.36 13.07 -32.71
C LYS A 46 -8.06 13.89 -32.66
N GLU A 47 -8.17 15.20 -32.52
CA GLU A 47 -7.04 16.15 -32.46
C GLU A 47 -6.74 16.64 -31.03
N ASP A 48 -7.75 16.73 -30.16
CA ASP A 48 -7.62 17.24 -28.78
C ASP A 48 -8.22 16.28 -27.75
N LEU A 49 -7.34 15.51 -27.14
CA LEU A 49 -7.65 14.45 -26.19
C LEU A 49 -7.81 14.97 -24.75
N ASN A 50 -8.61 16.03 -24.59
CA ASN A 50 -8.82 16.72 -23.31
C ASN A 50 -9.78 15.97 -22.38
N THR A 51 -9.41 15.88 -21.10
CA THR A 51 -10.21 15.31 -20.01
C THR A 51 -10.83 16.42 -19.18
N TYR A 52 -12.11 16.29 -18.88
CA TYR A 52 -12.88 17.25 -18.09
C TYR A 52 -13.47 16.57 -16.86
N GLY A 53 -13.57 17.31 -15.77
CA GLY A 53 -14.22 16.86 -14.56
C GLY A 53 -15.21 17.89 -14.03
N ILE A 54 -16.28 17.41 -13.42
CA ILE A 54 -17.37 18.20 -12.85
C ILE A 54 -17.82 17.58 -11.53
N CYS A 55 -18.21 18.43 -10.57
CA CYS A 55 -18.84 18.00 -9.33
C CYS A 55 -20.37 18.11 -9.47
N LEU A 56 -21.08 17.01 -9.25
CA LEU A 56 -22.54 16.94 -9.39
C LEU A 56 -23.20 16.51 -8.08
N PRO A 57 -24.41 16.98 -7.77
CA PRO A 57 -25.27 16.33 -6.78
C PRO A 57 -25.62 14.91 -7.24
N GLN A 58 -25.63 13.93 -6.32
CA GLN A 58 -25.96 12.54 -6.67
C GLN A 58 -27.33 12.34 -7.34
N PRO A 59 -28.40 13.11 -7.04
CA PRO A 59 -29.66 12.99 -7.77
C PRO A 59 -29.52 13.21 -9.29
N CYS A 60 -28.50 13.94 -9.74
CA CYS A 60 -28.21 14.21 -11.15
C CYS A 60 -27.43 13.10 -11.86
N HIS A 61 -27.22 11.95 -11.21
CA HIS A 61 -26.41 10.85 -11.75
C HIS A 61 -26.84 10.37 -13.14
N ASN A 62 -28.15 10.34 -13.40
CA ASN A 62 -28.69 9.91 -14.69
C ASN A 62 -28.38 10.92 -15.81
N ASP A 63 -28.27 12.20 -15.47
CA ASP A 63 -27.99 13.29 -16.41
C ASP A 63 -26.49 13.59 -16.55
N ARG A 64 -25.61 12.77 -15.95
CA ARG A 64 -24.15 12.99 -15.91
C ARG A 64 -23.50 13.20 -17.28
N TYR A 65 -23.98 12.52 -18.32
CA TYR A 65 -23.45 12.65 -19.68
C TYR A 65 -23.78 14.04 -20.23
N ARG A 66 -25.07 14.40 -20.20
CA ARG A 66 -25.56 15.70 -20.67
C ARG A 66 -24.92 16.86 -19.91
N LEU A 67 -24.85 16.78 -18.58
CA LEU A 67 -24.26 17.83 -17.74
C LEU A 67 -22.76 18.01 -18.01
N LEU A 68 -22.04 16.91 -18.26
CA LEU A 68 -20.63 17.01 -18.64
C LEU A 68 -20.46 17.61 -20.04
N GLU A 69 -21.31 17.27 -21.00
CA GLU A 69 -21.28 17.84 -22.35
C GLU A 69 -21.57 19.35 -22.35
N GLU A 70 -22.60 19.78 -21.60
CA GLU A 70 -22.91 21.19 -21.36
C GLU A 70 -21.72 21.90 -20.71
N TRP A 71 -21.10 21.31 -19.67
CA TRP A 71 -19.90 21.83 -19.04
C TRP A 71 -18.72 21.99 -20.01
N ILE A 72 -18.46 20.98 -20.85
CA ILE A 72 -17.41 21.03 -21.87
C ILE A 72 -17.67 22.17 -22.86
N SER A 73 -18.93 22.32 -23.32
CA SER A 73 -19.31 23.37 -24.25
C SER A 73 -19.10 24.78 -23.67
N LEU A 74 -19.41 24.96 -22.38
CA LEU A 74 -19.22 26.21 -21.65
C LEU A 74 -17.73 26.54 -21.50
N VAL A 75 -16.92 25.57 -21.10
CA VAL A 75 -15.48 25.77 -20.89
C VAL A 75 -14.75 26.03 -22.20
N ARG A 76 -15.11 25.33 -23.28
CA ARG A 76 -14.49 25.51 -24.60
C ARG A 76 -15.03 26.73 -25.35
N ASN A 77 -16.10 27.36 -24.86
CA ASN A 77 -16.82 28.43 -25.57
C ASN A 77 -17.18 28.01 -27.01
N SER A 78 -17.67 26.77 -27.17
CA SER A 78 -17.98 26.19 -28.49
C SER A 78 -19.40 25.67 -28.54
N SER A 79 -20.16 26.03 -29.57
CA SER A 79 -21.56 25.64 -29.78
C SER A 79 -21.77 24.18 -30.18
N HIS A 80 -20.69 23.47 -30.54
CA HIS A 80 -20.75 22.06 -30.91
C HIS A 80 -20.66 21.19 -29.65
N THR A 81 -21.81 20.67 -29.23
CA THR A 81 -21.95 19.58 -28.25
C THR A 81 -21.25 18.34 -28.83
N LYS A 82 -20.08 17.99 -28.29
CA LYS A 82 -19.38 16.77 -28.66
C LYS A 82 -19.63 15.73 -27.58
N GLU A 83 -19.98 14.52 -28.00
CA GLU A 83 -20.33 13.42 -27.11
C GLU A 83 -19.16 13.05 -26.19
N ALA A 84 -19.47 12.77 -24.92
CA ALA A 84 -18.52 12.19 -23.99
C ALA A 84 -18.53 10.65 -24.11
N GLU A 85 -17.44 10.05 -24.63
CA GLU A 85 -17.37 8.59 -24.90
C GLU A 85 -17.58 7.76 -23.64
N THR A 86 -16.96 8.21 -22.54
CA THR A 86 -17.02 7.54 -21.24
C THR A 86 -17.04 8.59 -20.13
N VAL A 87 -17.97 8.43 -19.19
CA VAL A 87 -18.09 9.26 -17.99
C VAL A 87 -18.05 8.34 -16.78
N ILE A 88 -17.06 8.56 -15.92
CA ILE A 88 -16.85 7.81 -14.68
C ILE A 88 -17.11 8.77 -13.52
N CYS A 89 -18.00 8.38 -12.61
CA CYS A 89 -18.37 9.19 -11.44
C CYS A 89 -17.99 8.48 -10.15
N GLN A 90 -17.44 9.25 -9.22
CA GLN A 90 -17.00 8.79 -7.92
C GLN A 90 -17.81 9.46 -6.82
N ARG A 91 -18.57 8.67 -6.06
CA ARG A 91 -19.51 9.14 -5.05
C ARG A 91 -18.78 9.65 -3.79
N SER A 92 -19.36 10.63 -3.12
CA SER A 92 -18.90 11.11 -1.81
C SER A 92 -19.06 10.05 -0.70
N ARG A 93 -20.06 9.19 -0.82
CA ARG A 93 -20.28 8.01 0.02
C ARG A 93 -20.46 6.76 -0.83
N LYS A 94 -19.79 5.68 -0.45
CA LYS A 94 -19.93 4.34 -1.05
C LYS A 94 -21.36 3.82 -0.91
N GLU A 95 -21.81 3.06 -1.91
CA GLU A 95 -23.11 2.38 -1.83
C GLU A 95 -23.13 1.25 -0.79
N LYS A 96 -21.99 0.58 -0.59
CA LYS A 96 -21.80 -0.46 0.42
C LYS A 96 -20.61 -0.14 1.30
N GLU A 97 -20.84 -0.15 2.61
CA GLU A 97 -19.79 0.04 3.60
C GLU A 97 -18.92 -1.23 3.74
N TRP A 98 -17.74 -1.09 4.34
CA TRP A 98 -16.76 -2.17 4.45
C TRP A 98 -17.26 -3.42 5.17
N TYR A 99 -18.18 -3.28 6.13
CA TYR A 99 -18.75 -4.39 6.89
C TYR A 99 -19.84 -5.15 6.10
N GLU A 100 -20.37 -4.58 5.03
CA GLU A 100 -21.34 -5.23 4.12
C GLU A 100 -20.62 -6.01 3.01
N MET A 101 -19.32 -5.77 2.84
CA MET A 101 -18.48 -6.46 1.88
C MET A 101 -17.78 -7.66 2.53
N TRP A 102 -17.96 -8.83 1.94
CA TRP A 102 -17.42 -10.08 2.51
C TRP A 102 -15.88 -10.13 2.55
N LEU A 103 -15.19 -9.52 1.57
CA LEU A 103 -13.71 -9.52 1.49
C LEU A 103 -13.06 -8.72 2.64
N PRO A 104 -13.37 -7.43 2.86
CA PRO A 104 -12.85 -6.69 4.00
C PRO A 104 -13.26 -7.29 5.35
N LEU A 105 -14.47 -7.82 5.46
CA LEU A 105 -14.95 -8.48 6.67
C LEU A 105 -14.08 -9.71 7.02
N LEU A 106 -13.75 -10.53 6.01
CA LEU A 106 -12.86 -11.69 6.17
C LEU A 106 -11.46 -11.28 6.64
N ASP A 107 -10.84 -10.26 6.02
CA ASP A 107 -9.53 -9.73 6.44
C ASP A 107 -9.56 -9.22 7.89
N PHE A 108 -10.63 -8.51 8.27
CA PHE A 108 -10.84 -8.02 9.63
C PHE A 108 -10.91 -9.17 10.64
N CYS A 109 -11.72 -10.20 10.35
CA CYS A 109 -11.85 -11.39 11.19
C CYS A 109 -10.52 -12.15 11.34
N ILE A 110 -9.77 -12.36 10.24
CA ILE A 110 -8.47 -13.05 10.26
C ILE A 110 -7.48 -12.27 11.14
N THR A 111 -7.39 -10.96 10.95
CA THR A 111 -6.46 -10.12 11.70
C THR A 111 -6.84 -10.03 13.18
N PHE A 112 -8.13 -9.87 13.48
CA PHE A 112 -8.62 -9.84 14.84
C PHE A 112 -8.33 -11.15 15.57
N THR A 113 -8.55 -12.30 14.91
CA THR A 113 -8.22 -13.62 15.44
C THR A 113 -6.72 -13.77 15.70
N PHE A 114 -5.88 -13.29 14.77
CA PHE A 114 -4.42 -13.31 14.95
C PHE A 114 -3.97 -12.46 16.14
N ILE A 115 -4.50 -11.23 16.27
CA ILE A 115 -4.20 -10.33 17.41
C ILE A 115 -4.67 -10.97 18.72
N LEU A 116 -5.84 -11.61 18.72
CA LEU A 116 -6.37 -12.31 19.88
C LEU A 116 -5.48 -13.49 20.29
N ILE A 117 -5.00 -14.30 19.33
CA ILE A 117 -4.04 -15.38 19.60
C ILE A 117 -2.75 -14.82 20.22
N VAL A 118 -2.20 -13.75 19.65
CA VAL A 118 -0.99 -13.10 20.18
C VAL A 118 -1.23 -12.54 21.59
N GLY A 119 -2.37 -11.89 21.82
CA GLY A 119 -2.77 -11.33 23.11
C GLY A 119 -2.89 -12.41 24.18
N LEU A 120 -3.63 -13.49 23.90
CA LEU A 120 -3.79 -14.63 24.79
C LEU A 120 -2.47 -15.36 25.05
N ALA A 121 -1.65 -15.57 24.02
CA ALA A 121 -0.34 -16.20 24.16
C ALA A 121 0.60 -15.36 25.04
N THR A 122 0.56 -14.03 24.88
CA THR A 122 1.34 -13.09 25.68
C THR A 122 0.84 -13.05 27.13
N ALA A 123 -0.48 -12.99 27.35
CA ALA A 123 -1.08 -13.02 28.68
C ALA A 123 -0.73 -14.34 29.41
N TYR A 124 -0.84 -15.48 28.72
CA TYR A 124 -0.44 -16.77 29.26
C TYR A 124 1.04 -16.83 29.64
N ASP A 125 1.91 -16.28 28.80
CA ASP A 125 3.36 -16.21 29.04
C ASP A 125 3.74 -15.27 30.21
N MET A 126 2.96 -14.19 30.41
CA MET A 126 3.11 -13.29 31.55
C MET A 126 2.60 -13.92 32.85
N ALA A 127 1.42 -14.52 32.84
CA ALA A 127 0.80 -15.17 34.00
C ALA A 127 1.66 -16.33 34.54
N ARG A 128 2.42 -17.00 33.67
CA ARG A 128 3.33 -18.09 34.05
C ARG A 128 4.64 -17.61 34.71
N GLY A 129 4.89 -16.29 34.81
CA GLY A 129 5.96 -15.73 35.65
C GLY A 129 7.40 -16.11 35.25
N GLY A 130 7.67 -16.50 33.99
CA GLY A 130 9.02 -16.84 33.51
C GLY A 130 9.68 -18.07 34.18
N ALA A 131 9.07 -18.65 35.21
CA ALA A 131 9.67 -19.62 36.14
C ALA A 131 9.55 -21.10 35.70
N MET A 132 9.22 -21.37 34.43
CA MET A 132 9.25 -22.74 33.88
C MET A 132 9.82 -22.78 32.47
N ALA A 133 11.02 -22.23 32.30
CA ALA A 133 11.90 -22.61 31.20
C ALA A 133 12.43 -24.05 31.34
N GLU A 134 12.25 -24.70 32.49
CA GLU A 134 12.84 -26.03 32.80
C GLU A 134 11.84 -27.17 33.10
N CYS A 135 10.52 -26.98 32.99
CA CYS A 135 9.61 -28.14 32.99
C CYS A 135 9.51 -28.71 31.57
N GLY A 136 10.46 -29.60 31.26
CA GLY A 136 10.36 -30.55 30.15
C GLY A 136 9.01 -31.26 30.15
N GLN A 137 8.48 -31.51 28.95
CA GLN A 137 7.12 -31.99 28.63
C GLN A 137 6.03 -30.91 28.49
N SER A 138 6.33 -29.84 27.75
CA SER A 138 5.28 -29.04 27.12
C SER A 138 4.74 -29.79 25.90
N SER A 139 3.44 -30.13 25.88
CA SER A 139 2.73 -30.58 24.66
C SER A 139 3.06 -29.65 23.47
N THR A 140 3.23 -30.22 22.28
CA THR A 140 3.57 -29.51 21.03
C THR A 140 2.65 -28.30 20.79
N ILE A 141 1.37 -28.45 21.13
CA ILE A 141 0.36 -27.38 21.00
C ILE A 141 0.70 -26.17 21.88
N LYS A 142 1.16 -26.41 23.13
CA LYS A 142 1.57 -25.33 24.04
C LYS A 142 2.82 -24.62 23.53
N GLN A 143 3.75 -25.33 22.90
CA GLN A 143 4.94 -24.72 22.30
C GLN A 143 4.57 -23.83 21.10
N ILE A 144 3.69 -24.32 20.23
CA ILE A 144 3.18 -23.56 19.08
C ILE A 144 2.44 -22.29 19.56
N PHE A 145 1.57 -22.42 20.55
CA PHE A 145 0.85 -21.27 21.10
C PHE A 145 1.78 -20.23 21.71
N LEU A 146 2.77 -20.65 22.51
CA LEU A 146 3.79 -19.76 23.08
C LEU A 146 4.71 -19.13 22.03
N ALA A 147 4.80 -19.70 20.82
CA ALA A 147 5.55 -19.11 19.71
C ALA A 147 4.93 -17.79 19.22
N TYR A 148 3.65 -17.51 19.55
CA TYR A 148 2.98 -16.25 19.25
C TYR A 148 3.10 -15.21 20.38
N SER A 149 3.76 -15.52 21.51
CA SER A 149 3.95 -14.56 22.61
C SER A 149 4.78 -13.36 22.16
N LEU A 150 4.21 -12.16 22.28
CA LEU A 150 4.88 -10.90 21.94
C LEU A 150 6.07 -10.64 22.88
N LYS A 151 5.99 -11.07 24.16
CA LYS A 151 7.07 -10.92 25.13
C LYS A 151 8.34 -11.68 24.70
N LYS A 152 8.18 -12.95 24.33
CA LYS A 152 9.28 -13.81 23.87
C LYS A 152 9.86 -13.34 22.54
N ASN A 153 8.99 -13.08 21.56
CA ASN A 153 9.43 -12.62 20.25
C ASN A 153 10.05 -11.22 20.32
N GLY A 154 9.47 -10.31 21.11
CA GLY A 154 10.00 -8.96 21.34
C GLY A 154 11.41 -9.00 21.92
N LYS A 155 11.64 -9.77 23.00
CA LYS A 155 12.98 -9.95 23.57
C LYS A 155 13.97 -10.53 22.56
N LYS A 156 13.52 -11.45 21.70
CA LYS A 156 14.36 -12.05 20.65
C LYS A 156 14.66 -11.08 19.50
N LEU A 157 13.72 -10.18 19.18
CA LEU A 157 13.88 -9.15 18.14
C LEU A 157 14.85 -8.05 18.58
N THR A 158 14.85 -7.69 19.86
CA THR A 158 15.76 -6.66 20.42
C THR A 158 17.09 -7.23 20.89
N ALA A 159 17.22 -8.55 21.02
CA ALA A 159 18.46 -9.17 21.43
C ALA A 159 19.51 -9.08 20.32
N LEU A 160 20.67 -8.52 20.64
CA LEU A 160 21.84 -8.60 19.79
C LEU A 160 22.30 -10.08 19.70
N PRO A 161 22.75 -10.52 18.52
CA PRO A 161 23.31 -11.85 18.35
C PRO A 161 24.54 -12.02 19.24
N LYS A 162 24.64 -13.19 19.88
CA LYS A 162 25.74 -13.52 20.79
C LYS A 162 27.07 -13.68 20.04
N ASP A 163 27.01 -14.13 18.78
CA ASP A 163 28.18 -14.32 17.93
C ASP A 163 28.45 -13.06 17.12
N ALA A 164 29.47 -12.29 17.50
CA ALA A 164 29.90 -11.09 16.77
C ALA A 164 30.23 -11.41 15.29
N ASN A 165 30.83 -12.57 15.03
CA ASN A 165 31.18 -13.05 13.70
C ASN A 165 29.97 -13.57 12.89
N ALA A 166 28.78 -13.69 13.49
CA ALA A 166 27.56 -14.09 12.79
C ALA A 166 26.80 -12.89 12.20
N THR A 167 27.27 -11.66 12.43
CA THR A 167 26.58 -10.45 11.98
C THR A 167 27.48 -9.42 11.35
N ILE A 168 26.98 -8.82 10.27
CA ILE A 168 27.59 -7.70 9.60
C ILE A 168 26.95 -6.42 10.16
N THR A 169 27.64 -5.74 11.07
CA THR A 169 27.08 -4.62 11.85
C THR A 169 26.68 -3.42 10.99
N CYS A 170 27.42 -3.12 9.92
CA CYS A 170 27.08 -2.03 9.00
C CYS A 170 25.73 -2.22 8.30
N MET A 171 25.24 -3.46 8.18
CA MET A 171 23.92 -3.73 7.60
C MET A 171 22.78 -3.17 8.45
N PHE A 172 22.95 -3.03 9.77
CA PHE A 172 21.94 -2.41 10.62
C PHE A 172 21.76 -0.92 10.28
N GLY A 173 22.87 -0.20 10.05
CA GLY A 173 22.85 1.20 9.62
C GLY A 173 22.19 1.37 8.26
N ILE A 174 22.61 0.58 7.26
CA ILE A 174 22.01 0.62 5.91
C ILE A 174 20.50 0.36 5.99
N ARG A 175 20.07 -0.66 6.74
CA ARG A 175 18.62 -0.94 6.94
C ARG A 175 17.87 0.23 7.53
N PHE A 176 18.43 0.87 8.55
CA PHE A 176 17.80 2.02 9.20
C PHE A 176 17.61 3.18 8.20
N PHE A 177 18.68 3.57 7.49
CA PHE A 177 18.62 4.64 6.51
C PHE A 177 17.68 4.31 5.33
N SER A 178 17.71 3.07 4.83
CA SER A 178 16.79 2.62 3.78
C SER A 178 15.32 2.70 4.21
N ILE A 179 14.98 2.24 5.42
CA ILE A 179 13.61 2.29 5.94
C ILE A 179 13.17 3.75 6.15
N ALA A 180 14.03 4.57 6.75
CA ALA A 180 13.75 6.00 6.97
C ALA A 180 13.49 6.74 5.65
N TRP A 181 14.30 6.45 4.62
CA TRP A 181 14.14 7.05 3.29
C TRP A 181 12.85 6.58 2.60
N VAL A 182 12.49 5.30 2.69
CA VAL A 182 11.20 4.79 2.18
C VAL A 182 10.01 5.46 2.88
N ILE A 183 10.04 5.60 4.21
CA ILE A 183 8.98 6.29 4.96
C ILE A 183 8.86 7.75 4.52
N ALA A 184 9.98 8.46 4.40
CA ALA A 184 10.00 9.83 3.91
C ALA A 184 9.40 9.91 2.49
N GLY A 185 9.86 9.07 1.56
CA GLY A 185 9.38 9.04 0.19
C GLY A 185 7.87 8.81 0.07
N HIS A 186 7.34 7.82 0.79
CA HIS A 186 5.89 7.58 0.83
C HIS A 186 5.12 8.74 1.44
N SER A 187 5.65 9.40 2.47
CA SER A 187 5.03 10.59 3.06
C SER A 187 4.93 11.73 2.05
N PHE A 188 5.99 11.97 1.27
CA PHE A 188 6.02 12.98 0.21
C PHE A 188 5.01 12.68 -0.90
N VAL A 189 4.94 11.43 -1.38
CA VAL A 189 3.98 11.03 -2.43
C VAL A 189 2.54 11.18 -1.94
N MET A 190 2.23 10.73 -0.72
CA MET A 190 0.89 10.86 -0.16
C MET A 190 0.48 12.32 0.04
N ALA A 191 1.41 13.20 0.42
CA ALA A 191 1.15 14.62 0.60
C ALA A 191 0.65 15.29 -0.70
N GLN A 192 1.07 14.84 -1.88
CA GLN A 192 0.69 15.43 -3.17
C GLN A 192 -0.83 15.50 -3.37
N GLY A 193 -1.59 14.49 -2.89
CA GLY A 193 -3.05 14.47 -3.00
C GLY A 193 -3.76 15.56 -2.20
N PHE A 194 -3.08 16.16 -1.22
CA PHE A 194 -3.63 17.18 -0.33
C PHE A 194 -3.15 18.60 -0.66
N LEU A 195 -2.23 18.75 -1.62
CA LEU A 195 -1.69 20.06 -2.00
C LEU A 195 -2.60 20.76 -3.00
N GLY A 196 -3.00 21.99 -2.69
CA GLY A 196 -3.78 22.84 -3.60
C GLY A 196 -2.99 23.30 -4.85
N ASN A 197 -1.66 23.29 -4.78
CA ASN A 197 -0.78 23.63 -5.90
C ASN A 197 0.22 22.49 -6.17
N VAL A 198 -0.22 21.51 -6.95
CA VAL A 198 0.60 20.37 -7.38
C VAL A 198 1.76 20.83 -8.29
N THR A 199 1.59 21.92 -9.04
CA THR A 199 2.63 22.46 -9.93
C THR A 199 3.83 22.99 -9.15
N SER A 200 3.61 23.72 -8.05
CA SER A 200 4.71 24.14 -7.16
C SER A 200 5.45 22.95 -6.58
N TYR A 201 4.73 21.90 -6.17
CA TYR A 201 5.36 20.66 -5.70
C TYR A 201 6.26 20.03 -6.79
N GLN A 202 5.78 19.98 -8.04
CA GLN A 202 6.56 19.45 -9.17
C GLN A 202 7.81 20.30 -9.44
N ILE A 203 7.70 21.63 -9.38
CA ILE A 203 8.83 22.55 -9.56
C ILE A 203 9.87 22.33 -8.45
N HIS A 204 9.44 22.18 -7.20
CA HIS A 204 10.38 21.88 -6.11
C HIS A 204 10.97 20.48 -6.25
N GLY A 205 10.18 19.49 -6.67
CA GLY A 205 10.66 18.12 -6.92
C GLY A 205 11.67 18.01 -8.05
N SER A 206 11.60 18.90 -9.07
CA SER A 206 12.54 18.91 -10.19
C SER A 206 13.89 19.54 -9.85
N GLN A 207 13.98 20.31 -8.76
CA GLN A 207 15.24 20.90 -8.29
C GLN A 207 16.25 19.82 -7.90
N PHE A 208 17.52 20.03 -8.28
CA PHE A 208 18.61 19.08 -8.03
C PHE A 208 18.71 18.64 -6.56
N ALA A 209 18.56 19.57 -5.61
CA ALA A 209 18.61 19.28 -4.17
C ALA A 209 17.52 18.31 -3.69
N ASN A 210 16.42 18.17 -4.43
CA ASN A 210 15.30 17.29 -4.09
C ASN A 210 15.27 16.02 -4.95
N GLN A 211 16.19 15.86 -5.91
CA GLN A 211 16.24 14.70 -6.81
C GLN A 211 16.47 13.37 -6.08
N TRP A 212 17.13 13.39 -4.91
CA TRP A 212 17.26 12.20 -4.08
C TRP A 212 15.91 11.73 -3.53
N MET A 213 14.95 12.64 -3.31
CA MET A 213 13.59 12.29 -2.91
C MET A 213 12.74 11.93 -4.13
N SER A 214 12.83 12.73 -5.20
CA SER A 214 12.06 12.52 -6.44
C SER A 214 12.39 11.20 -7.15
N ASN A 215 13.66 10.76 -7.11
CA ASN A 215 14.10 9.44 -7.58
C ASN A 215 14.12 8.38 -6.48
N GLY A 216 13.32 8.55 -5.43
CA GLY A 216 13.30 7.68 -4.24
C GLY A 216 12.94 6.22 -4.53
N THR A 217 12.43 5.88 -5.71
CA THR A 217 12.21 4.48 -6.13
C THR A 217 13.49 3.66 -6.14
N VAL A 218 14.64 4.30 -6.40
CA VAL A 218 15.98 3.68 -6.34
C VAL A 218 16.34 3.25 -4.91
N CYS A 219 15.73 3.86 -3.88
CA CYS A 219 15.94 3.43 -2.50
C CYS A 219 15.51 1.96 -2.28
N VAL A 220 14.54 1.46 -3.04
CA VAL A 220 14.07 0.06 -2.91
C VAL A 220 15.18 -0.94 -3.28
N ASP A 221 16.11 -0.56 -4.16
CA ASP A 221 17.23 -1.42 -4.59
C ASP A 221 18.18 -1.76 -3.44
N THR A 222 18.25 -0.89 -2.42
CA THR A 222 19.03 -1.17 -1.22
C THR A 222 18.52 -2.42 -0.48
N PHE A 223 17.21 -2.72 -0.52
CA PHE A 223 16.66 -3.94 0.08
C PHE A 223 17.03 -5.19 -0.71
N PHE A 224 17.11 -5.11 -2.04
CA PHE A 224 17.60 -6.21 -2.87
C PHE A 224 19.07 -6.50 -2.57
N LEU A 225 19.90 -5.46 -2.46
CA LEU A 225 21.30 -5.58 -2.08
C LEU A 225 21.45 -6.22 -0.68
N LEU A 226 20.73 -5.72 0.32
CA LEU A 226 20.73 -6.28 1.67
C LEU A 226 20.28 -7.74 1.70
N GLY A 227 19.26 -8.08 0.90
CA GLY A 227 18.76 -9.45 0.76
C GLY A 227 19.78 -10.38 0.09
N ALA A 228 20.46 -9.91 -0.96
CA ALA A 228 21.50 -10.65 -1.66
C ALA A 228 22.71 -10.91 -0.76
N ILE A 229 23.23 -9.88 -0.09
CA ILE A 229 24.37 -10.00 0.83
C ILE A 229 24.05 -10.99 1.95
N LEU A 230 22.88 -10.86 2.60
CA LEU A 230 22.49 -11.77 3.68
C LEU A 230 22.38 -13.21 3.21
N THR A 231 21.78 -13.42 2.03
CA THR A 231 21.60 -14.75 1.44
C THR A 231 22.97 -15.39 1.16
N SER A 232 23.86 -14.67 0.48
CA SER A 232 25.22 -15.12 0.18
C SER A 232 26.01 -15.40 1.45
N PHE A 233 25.93 -14.52 2.45
CA PHE A 233 26.61 -14.70 3.72
C PHE A 233 26.17 -15.98 4.44
N ILE A 234 24.86 -16.21 4.56
CA ILE A 234 24.33 -17.43 5.20
C ILE A 234 24.71 -18.68 4.39
N PHE A 235 24.64 -18.61 3.07
CA PHE A 235 24.96 -19.69 2.15
C PHE A 235 26.42 -20.12 2.26
N PHE A 236 27.37 -19.19 2.11
CA PHE A 236 28.79 -19.49 2.18
C PHE A 236 29.23 -19.90 3.59
N ARG A 237 28.66 -19.30 4.63
CA ARG A 237 28.89 -19.73 6.02
C ARG A 237 28.34 -21.15 6.24
N GLY A 238 27.12 -21.44 5.80
CA GLY A 238 26.54 -22.78 5.89
C GLY A 238 27.41 -23.84 5.22
N TYR A 239 27.91 -23.55 4.02
CA TYR A 239 28.79 -24.47 3.30
C TYR A 239 30.19 -24.63 3.90
N ALA A 240 30.75 -23.55 4.46
CA ALA A 240 32.04 -23.61 5.13
C ALA A 240 31.99 -24.46 6.42
N PHE A 241 30.85 -24.47 7.13
CA PHE A 241 30.73 -25.07 8.47
C PHE A 241 29.88 -26.36 8.54
N ARG A 242 29.10 -26.70 7.51
CA ARG A 242 28.14 -27.83 7.55
C ARG A 242 28.24 -28.67 6.27
N ASP A 243 28.86 -29.83 6.40
CA ASP A 243 28.91 -30.99 5.49
C ASP A 243 28.92 -30.74 3.97
N ARG A 244 30.03 -31.13 3.31
CA ARG A 244 30.27 -30.96 1.86
C ARG A 244 29.38 -31.80 0.94
N ASN A 245 28.44 -32.57 1.48
CA ASN A 245 27.58 -33.49 0.71
C ASN A 245 26.44 -32.79 -0.05
N ILE A 246 26.27 -31.48 0.11
CA ILE A 246 25.28 -30.71 -0.64
C ILE A 246 25.92 -30.16 -1.91
N SER A 247 25.61 -30.79 -3.05
CA SER A 247 26.00 -30.26 -4.35
C SER A 247 25.18 -29.00 -4.67
N TRP A 248 25.83 -27.84 -4.76
CA TRP A 248 25.21 -26.59 -5.21
C TRP A 248 24.64 -26.65 -6.63
N ARG A 249 25.01 -27.68 -7.41
CA ARG A 249 24.45 -27.95 -8.74
C ARG A 249 23.14 -28.73 -8.68
N SER A 250 22.75 -29.22 -7.50
CA SER A 250 21.52 -29.98 -7.34
C SER A 250 20.29 -29.09 -7.44
N PHE A 251 19.39 -29.41 -8.36
CA PHE A 251 18.09 -28.75 -8.47
C PHE A 251 17.28 -28.86 -7.17
N LYS A 252 17.33 -30.02 -6.49
CA LYS A 252 16.64 -30.27 -5.21
C LYS A 252 17.07 -29.30 -4.11
N PHE A 253 18.35 -28.90 -4.11
CA PHE A 253 18.85 -27.93 -3.14
C PHE A 253 18.24 -26.54 -3.37
N TRP A 254 18.26 -26.07 -4.61
CA TRP A 254 17.70 -24.76 -4.96
C TRP A 254 16.18 -24.69 -4.78
N THR A 255 15.45 -25.76 -5.10
CA THR A 255 14.00 -25.79 -4.85
C THR A 255 13.67 -25.76 -3.36
N MET A 256 14.36 -26.55 -2.53
CA MET A 256 14.19 -26.50 -1.07
C MET A 256 14.54 -25.12 -0.50
N PHE A 257 15.62 -24.50 -1.00
CA PHE A 257 16.01 -23.15 -0.59
C PHE A 257 14.91 -22.12 -0.89
N VAL A 258 14.34 -22.15 -2.11
CA VAL A 258 13.26 -21.23 -2.50
C VAL A 258 11.99 -21.49 -1.70
N VAL A 259 11.59 -22.75 -1.49
CA VAL A 259 10.39 -23.11 -0.73
C VAL A 259 10.49 -22.66 0.73
N GLN A 260 11.62 -22.91 1.40
CA GLN A 260 11.83 -22.46 2.78
C GLN A 260 11.78 -20.93 2.90
N ARG A 261 12.34 -20.22 1.91
CA ARG A 261 12.28 -18.76 1.85
C ARG A 261 10.86 -18.25 1.64
N ALA A 262 10.09 -18.88 0.74
CA ALA A 262 8.70 -18.55 0.49
C ALA A 262 7.83 -18.77 1.74
N LEU A 263 7.93 -19.95 2.37
CA LEU A 263 7.18 -20.27 3.60
C LEU A 263 7.45 -19.30 4.75
N ARG A 264 8.68 -18.74 4.82
CA ARG A 264 9.04 -17.76 5.86
C ARG A 264 8.54 -16.34 5.56
N LEU A 265 8.56 -15.90 4.30
CA LEU A 265 8.30 -14.50 3.92
C LEU A 265 6.87 -14.25 3.45
N TRP A 266 6.27 -15.20 2.72
CA TRP A 266 4.96 -15.02 2.09
C TRP A 266 3.82 -14.76 3.07
N PRO A 267 3.71 -15.41 4.24
CA PRO A 267 2.60 -15.13 5.16
C PRO A 267 2.55 -13.66 5.58
N ALA A 268 3.69 -13.10 5.98
CA ALA A 268 3.78 -11.69 6.37
C ALA A 268 3.54 -10.75 5.19
N TYR A 269 4.03 -11.10 4.00
CA TYR A 269 3.83 -10.32 2.79
C TYR A 269 2.36 -10.28 2.34
N ILE A 270 1.69 -11.45 2.33
CA ILE A 270 0.27 -11.57 1.98
C ILE A 270 -0.57 -10.78 2.98
N MET A 271 -0.30 -10.90 4.29
CA MET A 271 -1.01 -10.12 5.30
C MET A 271 -0.80 -8.61 5.16
N ALA A 272 0.42 -8.16 4.85
CA ALA A 272 0.69 -6.73 4.65
C ALA A 272 -0.07 -6.18 3.43
N ILE A 273 -0.07 -6.92 2.32
CA ILE A 273 -0.79 -6.54 1.11
C ILE A 273 -2.30 -6.61 1.30
N SER A 274 -2.83 -7.65 1.94
CA SER A 274 -4.26 -7.77 2.22
C SER A 274 -4.70 -6.60 3.10
N ASN A 275 -3.94 -6.27 4.14
CA ASN A 275 -4.26 -5.17 5.02
C ASN A 275 -4.28 -3.83 4.27
N LEU A 276 -3.24 -3.52 3.49
CA LEU A 276 -3.17 -2.27 2.74
C LEU A 276 -4.26 -2.18 1.66
N SER A 277 -4.53 -3.28 0.96
CA SER A 277 -5.48 -3.29 -0.17
C SER A 277 -6.94 -3.38 0.28
N MET A 278 -7.23 -4.12 1.34
CA MET A 278 -8.59 -4.38 1.81
C MET A 278 -8.98 -3.46 2.98
N ARG A 279 -8.09 -3.20 3.94
CA ARG A 279 -8.44 -2.38 5.10
C ARG A 279 -8.34 -0.91 4.80
N TRP A 280 -7.18 -0.43 4.40
CA TRP A 280 -6.96 1.01 4.24
C TRP A 280 -7.76 1.58 3.06
N ALA A 281 -7.91 0.83 1.96
CA ALA A 281 -8.69 1.30 0.82
C ALA A 281 -10.22 1.26 1.05
N PHE A 282 -10.73 0.24 1.76
CA PHE A 282 -12.18 0.07 1.89
C PHE A 282 -12.79 0.68 3.15
N THR A 283 -12.01 0.94 4.21
CA THR A 283 -12.51 1.60 5.43
C THR A 283 -12.88 3.08 5.26
N LEU A 284 -12.41 3.72 4.19
CA LEU A 284 -12.84 5.07 3.83
C LEU A 284 -14.33 5.07 3.46
N THR A 285 -15.09 6.03 3.97
CA THR A 285 -16.51 6.20 3.63
C THR A 285 -16.70 6.63 2.18
N SER A 286 -15.77 7.44 1.68
CA SER A 286 -15.77 7.91 0.31
C SER A 286 -15.21 6.85 -0.64
N GLU A 287 -15.67 6.98 -1.87
CA GLU A 287 -15.34 6.10 -2.96
C GLU A 287 -13.94 6.51 -3.47
N PRO A 288 -12.95 5.59 -3.55
CA PRO A 288 -11.55 5.93 -3.89
C PRO A 288 -11.39 6.24 -5.38
N TRP A 289 -10.35 6.96 -5.79
CA TRP A 289 -10.10 7.21 -7.22
C TRP A 289 -10.09 5.89 -8.03
N PRO A 290 -10.73 5.83 -9.21
CA PRO A 290 -10.82 4.59 -9.99
C PRO A 290 -9.44 4.00 -10.30
N SER A 291 -9.33 2.67 -10.22
CA SER A 291 -8.09 1.93 -10.45
C SER A 291 -7.76 1.70 -11.93
N PHE A 292 -8.70 2.03 -12.83
CA PHE A 292 -8.48 1.95 -14.26
C PHE A 292 -7.77 3.21 -14.72
N ASP A 293 -6.85 3.03 -15.66
CA ASP A 293 -6.06 4.12 -16.20
C ASP A 293 -6.96 5.05 -17.02
N THR A 294 -7.47 6.12 -16.40
CA THR A 294 -8.10 7.24 -17.11
C THR A 294 -7.15 7.89 -18.12
N PHE A 295 -5.83 7.62 -18.01
CA PHE A 295 -4.73 8.24 -18.76
C PHE A 295 -4.10 7.35 -19.82
N LYS A 296 -4.56 6.09 -20.03
CA LYS A 296 -3.96 5.18 -21.04
C LYS A 296 -4.00 5.77 -22.45
N HIS A 297 -4.74 6.85 -22.65
CA HIS A 297 -4.94 7.50 -23.94
C HIS A 297 -4.52 8.98 -23.97
N CYS A 298 -3.95 9.59 -22.91
CA CYS A 298 -3.42 10.95 -23.06
C CYS A 298 -2.18 10.94 -23.98
N SER A 299 -2.14 11.81 -25.00
CA SER A 299 -0.97 11.92 -25.87
C SER A 299 0.23 12.37 -25.03
N LYS A 300 1.41 11.85 -25.39
CA LYS A 300 2.68 12.29 -24.81
C LYS A 300 3.05 13.64 -25.43
N ASP A 301 2.38 14.70 -25.02
CA ASP A 301 2.81 16.07 -25.32
C ASP A 301 2.95 16.86 -24.01
#